data_AF-A0A8B9ACT2-F1
#
_entry.id   AF-A0A8B9ACT2-F1
#
_cell.length_a   1.000
_cell.length_b   1.000
_cell.length_c   1.000
_cell.angle_alpha   90.00
_cell.angle_beta   90.00
_cell.angle_gamma   90.00
#
_symmetry.space_group_name_H-M   'P 1'
#
loop_
_entity.id
_entity.type
_entity.pdbx_description
1 polymer ?
#
loop_
_entity_poly.entity_id
_entity_poly.type
_entity_poly.pdbx_seq_one_letter_code
_entity_poly.pdbx_strand_id
1 'polypeptide(L)'
;MGSLGEAGEKEMFPSPPDPVMIELNRLEDQLRDKERELGLANYEIKALKATELMKDKAVVELNNELKKVDDKLRAAEKQLEQKNLEIKRLINEKKEALAALFAAEAALRRVHACQKDEEYLPVEAVIAPLESDIKKYKNKITKLQEDKKALERLIKSKEAALIEAKNILCIALERALIVETVQNKNIELRRQIEICQEENKLLEKTNRQKIVEVEKLTQTIHELEEYILAGGAAANAVRDYQRQVAELYEEKKTLERELARAKVSANRVATVVANEWKDGNGKVMPVKQWLEERRFLQGEMQRLRDKVAVAERTAKAEAQLKDKLNLRLKTLEEGLKQAPSLSPKQVENSKKKFGCSSNEEPEKRPTFHSRASVSASRLSVLQQPNSASEGVITNRNIKPTNSLKNKFAIGENLVRKNFWAPKSKVFDDDGKDNAERIANANGNISDSIEGNTEPSQEVKAKGCGDIELQNKGGSEDDCDVTVQRKKVVPQEVTVKGVGDIKSKNKRGSEDAYEDMVSGFLYDRLQKEVINLRKSHEEKDHMLSAKDDEINLLQKKVDAVAASREKKMRRVAASREKEVLVKSEDTKPRSKTPIISRRCMA
;
A
#
# COMPACT_ATOMS: atom_id res chain seq x y z
N MET A 1 28.25 -11.78 -3.98
CA MET A 1 28.67 -13.15 -3.60
C MET A 1 29.10 -13.83 -4.89
N GLY A 2 30.36 -14.17 -5.13
CA GLY A 2 31.50 -14.22 -4.21
C GLY A 2 31.48 -15.51 -3.37
N SER A 3 32.54 -16.30 -3.29
CA SER A 3 33.85 -16.11 -3.93
C SER A 3 34.69 -17.40 -4.00
N LEU A 4 35.81 -17.32 -4.72
CA LEU A 4 37.06 -18.09 -4.55
C LEU A 4 37.01 -19.62 -4.55
N GLY A 5 37.69 -20.19 -5.55
CA GLY A 5 38.65 -21.27 -5.31
C GLY A 5 40.07 -20.73 -5.49
N GLU A 6 40.89 -20.78 -4.44
CA GLU A 6 42.35 -20.96 -4.57
C GLU A 6 42.62 -22.43 -4.91
N ALA A 7 43.72 -22.83 -5.55
CA ALA A 7 44.79 -22.12 -6.27
C ALA A 7 45.47 -23.12 -7.22
N GLY A 8 46.39 -22.68 -8.08
CA GLY A 8 47.22 -23.60 -8.88
C GLY A 8 47.83 -22.98 -10.12
N GLU A 9 49.02 -22.41 -9.99
CA GLU A 9 49.79 -21.90 -11.14
C GLU A 9 50.30 -23.06 -12.02
N LYS A 10 50.18 -22.88 -13.33
CA LYS A 10 51.11 -23.46 -14.31
C LYS A 10 51.00 -22.72 -15.63
N GLU A 11 52.09 -22.09 -16.05
CA GLU A 11 52.16 -21.47 -17.38
C GLU A 11 52.04 -22.55 -18.47
N MET A 12 51.07 -22.36 -19.36
CA MET A 12 51.02 -23.04 -20.65
C MET A 12 50.97 -21.97 -21.73
N PHE A 13 52.02 -21.93 -22.55
CA PHE A 13 52.05 -21.09 -23.75
C PHE A 13 50.84 -21.42 -24.62
N PRO A 14 50.10 -20.43 -25.14
CA PRO A 14 49.04 -20.70 -26.10
C PRO A 14 49.68 -21.32 -27.35
N SER A 15 49.24 -22.53 -27.71
CA SER A 15 49.50 -23.08 -29.05
C SER A 15 49.07 -22.06 -30.10
N PRO A 16 49.75 -21.96 -31.26
CA PRO A 16 49.14 -21.36 -32.43
C PRO A 16 47.72 -21.92 -32.60
N PRO A 17 46.69 -21.06 -32.79
CA PRO A 17 45.35 -21.55 -33.07
C PRO A 17 45.40 -22.40 -34.34
N ASP A 18 44.84 -23.61 -34.26
CA ASP A 18 44.82 -24.54 -35.38
C ASP A 18 44.18 -23.86 -36.61
N PRO A 19 44.85 -23.82 -37.78
CA PRO A 19 44.27 -23.29 -39.00
C PRO A 19 42.89 -23.89 -39.34
N VAL A 20 42.64 -25.15 -38.95
CA VAL A 20 41.34 -25.80 -39.07
C VAL A 20 40.28 -25.08 -38.23
N MET A 21 40.59 -24.69 -36.98
CA MET A 21 39.64 -23.98 -36.10
C MET A 21 39.31 -22.58 -36.60
N ILE A 22 40.27 -21.86 -37.21
CA ILE A 22 40.02 -20.54 -37.80
C ILE A 22 39.09 -20.67 -39.01
N GLU A 23 39.32 -21.65 -39.88
CA GLU A 23 38.47 -21.91 -41.04
C GLU A 23 37.08 -22.44 -40.63
N LEU A 24 36.99 -23.25 -39.57
CA LEU A 24 35.73 -23.73 -39.01
C LEU A 24 34.90 -22.56 -38.47
N ASN A 25 35.50 -21.64 -37.70
CA ASN A 25 34.83 -20.40 -37.28
C ASN A 25 34.39 -19.56 -38.48
N ARG A 26 35.24 -19.41 -39.52
CA ARG A 26 34.92 -18.66 -40.74
C ARG A 26 33.72 -19.26 -41.51
N LEU A 27 33.58 -20.59 -41.47
CA LEU A 27 32.46 -21.32 -42.06
C LEU A 27 31.21 -21.28 -41.18
N GLU A 28 31.35 -21.26 -39.85
CA GLU A 28 30.23 -21.06 -38.92
C GLU A 28 29.67 -19.64 -39.02
N ASP A 29 30.52 -18.62 -39.09
CA ASP A 29 30.12 -17.23 -39.36
C ASP A 29 29.32 -17.14 -40.67
N GLN A 30 29.80 -17.78 -41.74
CA GLN A 30 29.09 -17.86 -43.02
C GLN A 30 27.78 -18.66 -42.95
N LEU A 31 27.71 -19.71 -42.13
CA LEU A 31 26.47 -20.44 -41.88
C LEU A 31 25.44 -19.51 -41.22
N ARG A 32 25.81 -18.83 -40.13
CA ARG A 32 24.93 -17.90 -39.41
C ARG A 32 24.53 -16.70 -40.28
N ASP A 33 25.38 -16.25 -41.20
CA ASP A 33 25.03 -15.24 -42.21
C ASP A 33 24.00 -15.77 -43.22
N LYS A 34 24.18 -16.99 -43.72
CA LYS A 34 23.21 -17.61 -44.64
C LYS A 34 21.90 -17.99 -43.95
N GLU A 35 21.91 -18.31 -42.67
CA GLU A 35 20.71 -18.46 -41.84
C GLU A 35 19.95 -17.14 -41.68
N ARG A 36 20.68 -16.01 -41.48
CA ARG A 36 20.06 -14.67 -41.45
C ARG A 36 19.47 -14.27 -42.79
N GLU A 37 20.19 -14.47 -43.90
CA GLU A 37 19.67 -14.25 -45.26
C GLU A 37 18.44 -15.12 -45.55
N LEU A 38 18.49 -16.41 -45.22
CA LEU A 38 17.37 -17.34 -45.36
C LEU A 38 16.18 -16.93 -44.49
N GLY A 39 16.43 -16.38 -43.30
CA GLY A 39 15.41 -15.78 -42.44
C GLY A 39 14.71 -14.60 -43.14
N LEU A 40 15.47 -13.64 -43.67
CA LEU A 40 14.94 -12.49 -44.41
C LEU A 40 14.15 -12.91 -45.65
N ALA A 41 14.68 -13.83 -46.46
CA ALA A 41 13.98 -14.37 -47.63
C ALA A 41 12.68 -15.09 -47.23
N ASN A 42 12.64 -15.80 -46.10
CA ASN A 42 11.41 -16.40 -45.58
C ASN A 42 10.39 -15.37 -45.09
N TYR A 43 10.82 -14.23 -44.55
CA TYR A 43 9.92 -13.12 -44.22
C TYR A 43 9.37 -12.45 -45.49
N GLU A 44 10.20 -12.22 -46.51
CA GLU A 44 9.78 -11.69 -47.80
C GLU A 44 8.79 -12.62 -48.50
N ILE A 45 9.06 -13.93 -48.56
CA ILE A 45 8.13 -14.94 -49.11
C ILE A 45 6.79 -14.95 -48.36
N LYS A 46 6.78 -14.78 -47.03
CA LYS A 46 5.54 -14.66 -46.24
C LYS A 46 4.78 -13.37 -46.56
N ALA A 47 5.48 -12.24 -46.69
CA ALA A 47 4.88 -10.96 -47.06
C ALA A 47 4.29 -11.00 -48.48
N LEU A 48 5.05 -11.52 -49.45
CA LEU A 48 4.60 -11.67 -50.84
C LEU A 48 3.34 -12.54 -50.92
N LYS A 49 3.30 -13.70 -50.26
CA LYS A 49 2.11 -14.57 -50.17
C LYS A 49 0.90 -13.87 -49.54
N ALA A 50 1.10 -13.00 -48.54
CA ALA A 50 0.02 -12.19 -48.00
C ALA A 50 -0.51 -11.17 -49.03
N THR A 51 0.36 -10.55 -49.85
CA THR A 51 -0.10 -9.68 -50.94
C THR A 51 -0.74 -10.44 -52.11
N GLU A 52 -0.33 -11.68 -52.36
CA GLU A 52 -0.87 -12.58 -53.37
C GLU A 52 -2.33 -12.94 -53.03
N LEU A 53 -2.59 -13.43 -51.82
CA LEU A 53 -3.95 -13.71 -51.33
C LEU A 53 -4.88 -12.49 -51.37
N MET A 54 -4.37 -11.28 -51.13
CA MET A 54 -5.14 -10.04 -51.25
C MET A 54 -5.45 -9.66 -52.71
N LYS A 55 -4.53 -9.95 -53.66
CA LYS A 55 -4.76 -9.77 -55.10
C LYS A 55 -5.77 -10.81 -55.62
N ASP A 56 -5.64 -12.06 -55.23
CA ASP A 56 -6.58 -13.14 -55.60
C ASP A 56 -8.00 -12.80 -55.16
N LYS A 57 -8.16 -12.31 -53.91
CA LYS A 57 -9.45 -11.83 -53.41
C LYS A 57 -10.01 -10.70 -54.28
N ALA A 58 -9.21 -9.69 -54.61
CA ALA A 58 -9.64 -8.59 -55.49
C ALA A 58 -10.00 -9.06 -56.91
N VAL A 59 -9.28 -10.03 -57.47
CA VAL A 59 -9.60 -10.67 -58.76
C VAL A 59 -10.93 -11.42 -58.69
N VAL A 60 -11.20 -12.15 -57.62
CA VAL A 60 -12.49 -12.82 -57.40
C VAL A 60 -13.63 -11.81 -57.25
N GLU A 61 -13.42 -10.70 -56.53
CA GLU A 61 -14.42 -9.64 -56.38
C GLU A 61 -14.73 -8.96 -57.74
N LEU A 62 -13.71 -8.56 -58.50
CA LEU A 62 -13.86 -7.98 -59.84
C LEU A 62 -14.51 -8.95 -60.85
N ASN A 63 -14.18 -10.25 -60.80
CA ASN A 63 -14.79 -11.26 -61.68
C ASN A 63 -16.29 -11.46 -61.34
N ASN A 64 -16.67 -11.37 -60.06
CA ASN A 64 -18.07 -11.37 -59.65
C ASN A 64 -18.81 -10.10 -60.10
N GLU A 65 -18.15 -8.95 -60.23
CA GLU A 65 -18.75 -7.73 -60.79
C GLU A 65 -18.88 -7.79 -62.31
N LEU A 66 -17.83 -8.24 -63.02
CA LEU A 66 -17.84 -8.48 -64.46
C LEU A 66 -19.01 -9.40 -64.85
N LYS A 67 -19.21 -10.50 -64.12
CA LYS A 67 -20.34 -11.41 -64.35
C LYS A 67 -21.71 -10.73 -64.16
N LYS A 68 -21.88 -9.91 -63.11
CA LYS A 68 -23.12 -9.12 -62.91
C LYS A 68 -23.37 -8.11 -64.03
N VAL A 69 -22.33 -7.63 -64.72
CA VAL A 69 -22.45 -6.73 -65.87
C VAL A 69 -22.79 -7.51 -67.14
N ASP A 70 -22.18 -8.67 -67.37
CA ASP A 70 -22.52 -9.56 -68.49
C ASP A 70 -23.98 -10.06 -68.40
N ASP A 71 -24.42 -10.51 -67.21
CA ASP A 71 -25.81 -10.94 -66.98
C ASP A 71 -26.82 -9.79 -67.25
N LYS A 72 -26.45 -8.53 -66.96
CA LYS A 72 -27.25 -7.34 -67.27
C LYS A 72 -27.27 -7.02 -68.77
N LEU A 73 -26.11 -7.06 -69.43
CA LEU A 73 -25.99 -6.83 -70.87
C LEU A 73 -26.83 -7.85 -71.64
N ARG A 74 -26.67 -9.13 -71.32
CA ARG A 74 -27.41 -10.27 -71.88
C ARG A 74 -28.92 -10.19 -71.63
N ALA A 75 -29.36 -9.50 -70.58
CA ALA A 75 -30.78 -9.21 -70.33
C ALA A 75 -31.29 -8.03 -71.20
N ALA A 76 -30.50 -6.96 -71.35
CA ALA A 76 -30.83 -5.82 -72.19
C ALA A 76 -30.87 -6.19 -73.68
N GLU A 77 -29.92 -7.01 -74.16
CA GLU A 77 -29.90 -7.56 -75.53
C GLU A 77 -31.19 -8.32 -75.84
N LYS A 78 -31.64 -9.20 -74.93
CA LYS A 78 -32.90 -9.94 -75.08
C LYS A 78 -34.13 -9.03 -75.12
N GLN A 79 -34.14 -7.95 -74.34
CA GLN A 79 -35.22 -6.95 -74.39
C GLN A 79 -35.22 -6.20 -75.73
N LEU A 80 -34.04 -5.86 -76.27
CA LEU A 80 -33.89 -5.20 -77.56
C LEU A 80 -34.31 -6.11 -78.71
N GLU A 81 -33.93 -7.39 -78.69
CA GLU A 81 -34.40 -8.42 -79.64
C GLU A 81 -35.94 -8.55 -79.60
N GLN A 82 -36.53 -8.64 -78.40
CA GLN A 82 -37.98 -8.68 -78.23
C GLN A 82 -38.67 -7.42 -78.78
N LYS A 83 -38.10 -6.22 -78.57
CA LYS A 83 -38.61 -4.96 -79.12
C LYS A 83 -38.49 -4.91 -80.65
N ASN A 84 -37.42 -5.45 -81.23
CA ASN A 84 -37.26 -5.54 -82.68
C ASN A 84 -38.27 -6.50 -83.34
N LEU A 85 -38.60 -7.61 -82.68
CA LEU A 85 -39.68 -8.51 -83.12
C LEU A 85 -41.06 -7.84 -83.01
N GLU A 86 -41.31 -7.12 -81.92
CA GLU A 86 -42.54 -6.35 -81.71
C GLU A 86 -42.73 -5.24 -82.77
N ILE A 87 -41.67 -4.51 -83.12
CA ILE A 87 -41.70 -3.50 -84.19
C ILE A 87 -42.05 -4.15 -85.54
N LYS A 88 -41.47 -5.32 -85.88
CA LYS A 88 -41.80 -6.07 -87.10
C LYS A 88 -43.26 -6.51 -87.13
N ARG A 89 -43.82 -6.94 -85.98
CA ARG A 89 -45.24 -7.29 -85.82
C ARG A 89 -46.14 -6.09 -86.09
N LEU A 90 -45.92 -4.97 -85.39
CA LEU A 90 -46.69 -3.73 -85.53
C LEU A 90 -46.62 -3.14 -86.96
N ILE A 91 -45.48 -3.31 -87.66
CA ILE A 91 -45.33 -2.90 -89.06
C ILE A 91 -46.23 -3.72 -90.01
N ASN A 92 -46.47 -5.00 -89.72
CA ASN A 92 -47.37 -5.84 -90.52
C ASN A 92 -48.83 -5.56 -90.18
N GLU A 93 -49.17 -5.49 -88.88
CA GLU A 93 -50.51 -5.11 -88.41
C GLU A 93 -50.95 -3.75 -88.97
N LYS A 94 -50.03 -2.78 -89.08
CA LYS A 94 -50.28 -1.48 -89.74
C LYS A 94 -50.62 -1.62 -91.23
N LYS A 95 -49.97 -2.52 -91.98
CA LYS A 95 -50.27 -2.75 -93.40
C LYS A 95 -51.64 -3.41 -93.57
N GLU A 96 -51.94 -4.39 -92.73
CA GLU A 96 -53.23 -5.08 -92.71
C GLU A 96 -54.37 -4.13 -92.34
N ALA A 97 -54.18 -3.29 -91.32
CA ALA A 97 -55.14 -2.25 -90.94
C ALA A 97 -55.38 -1.20 -92.04
N LEU A 98 -54.34 -0.81 -92.80
CA LEU A 98 -54.49 0.07 -93.96
C LEU A 98 -55.26 -0.60 -95.10
N ALA A 99 -55.00 -1.88 -95.39
CA ALA A 99 -55.77 -2.63 -96.37
C ALA A 99 -57.25 -2.79 -95.96
N ALA A 100 -57.51 -3.06 -94.68
CA ALA A 100 -58.85 -3.12 -94.11
C ALA A 100 -59.56 -1.76 -94.17
N LEU A 101 -58.85 -0.64 -93.95
CA LEU A 101 -59.39 0.70 -94.07
C LEU A 101 -59.87 0.99 -95.50
N PHE A 102 -59.06 0.71 -96.52
CA PHE A 102 -59.47 0.90 -97.92
C PHE A 102 -60.67 0.00 -98.29
N ALA A 103 -60.72 -1.24 -97.78
CA ALA A 103 -61.86 -2.13 -97.98
C ALA A 103 -63.15 -1.63 -97.31
N ALA A 104 -63.05 -1.10 -96.09
CA ALA A 104 -64.17 -0.50 -95.35
C ALA A 104 -64.66 0.81 -95.99
N GLU A 105 -63.75 1.65 -96.49
CA GLU A 105 -64.07 2.88 -97.21
C GLU A 105 -64.81 2.56 -98.54
N ALA A 106 -64.38 1.52 -99.26
CA ALA A 106 -65.09 0.99 -100.43
C ALA A 106 -66.45 0.34 -100.06
N ALA A 107 -66.62 -0.21 -98.86
CA ALA A 107 -67.92 -0.65 -98.36
C ALA A 107 -68.85 0.53 -98.05
N LEU A 108 -68.36 1.57 -97.36
CA LEU A 108 -69.13 2.81 -97.08
C LEU A 108 -69.60 3.50 -98.36
N ARG A 109 -68.75 3.61 -99.40
CA ARG A 109 -69.15 4.15 -100.71
C ARG A 109 -70.30 3.36 -101.37
N ARG A 110 -70.38 2.04 -101.13
CA ARG A 110 -71.50 1.21 -101.60
C ARG A 110 -72.75 1.38 -100.73
N VAL A 111 -72.60 1.40 -99.41
CA VAL A 111 -73.73 1.58 -98.48
C VAL A 111 -74.40 2.94 -98.65
N HIS A 112 -73.63 4.03 -98.78
CA HIS A 112 -74.18 5.37 -99.05
C HIS A 112 -74.87 5.49 -100.42
N ALA A 113 -74.55 4.62 -101.39
CA ALA A 113 -75.28 4.56 -102.65
C ALA A 113 -76.66 3.87 -102.52
N CYS A 114 -76.84 3.02 -101.50
CA CYS A 114 -78.10 2.33 -101.19
C CYS A 114 -79.00 3.07 -100.18
N GLN A 115 -78.47 4.06 -99.45
CA GLN A 115 -79.14 4.73 -98.32
C GLN A 115 -80.13 5.86 -98.68
N LYS A 116 -80.68 5.89 -99.90
CA LYS A 116 -81.51 7.03 -100.34
C LYS A 116 -82.97 6.99 -99.89
N ASP A 117 -83.51 5.81 -99.62
CA ASP A 117 -84.96 5.60 -99.50
C ASP A 117 -85.32 4.70 -98.29
N GLU A 118 -85.18 5.19 -97.06
CA GLU A 118 -85.90 4.64 -95.88
C GLU A 118 -86.43 5.75 -94.95
N GLU A 119 -87.59 5.50 -94.35
CA GLU A 119 -88.38 6.46 -93.58
C GLU A 119 -88.14 6.24 -92.06
N TYR A 120 -87.45 7.19 -91.42
CA TYR A 120 -86.94 7.00 -90.06
C TYR A 120 -88.01 7.00 -88.97
N LEU A 121 -87.92 6.02 -88.06
CA LEU A 121 -88.65 6.03 -86.79
C LEU A 121 -88.32 7.29 -85.95
N PRO A 122 -89.25 7.81 -85.11
CA PRO A 122 -89.00 8.99 -84.28
C PRO A 122 -87.82 8.82 -83.32
N VAL A 123 -86.66 9.38 -83.70
CA VAL A 123 -85.37 9.16 -83.03
C VAL A 123 -85.40 9.61 -81.56
N GLU A 124 -86.19 10.63 -81.25
CA GLU A 124 -86.45 11.16 -79.91
C GLU A 124 -86.78 10.09 -78.86
N ALA A 125 -87.55 9.07 -79.24
CA ALA A 125 -87.97 7.99 -78.35
C ALA A 125 -86.81 7.08 -77.90
N VAL A 126 -85.74 7.00 -78.71
CA VAL A 126 -84.49 6.28 -78.41
C VAL A 126 -83.46 7.20 -77.76
N ILE A 127 -83.47 8.50 -78.11
CA ILE A 127 -82.57 9.52 -77.55
C ILE A 127 -82.86 9.79 -76.07
N ALA A 128 -84.11 10.05 -75.68
CA ALA A 128 -84.43 10.55 -74.34
C ALA A 128 -83.97 9.63 -73.17
N PRO A 129 -84.06 8.27 -73.25
CA PRO A 129 -83.48 7.40 -72.24
C PRO A 129 -81.95 7.51 -72.15
N LEU A 130 -81.26 7.61 -73.30
CA LEU A 130 -79.81 7.74 -73.37
C LEU A 130 -79.33 9.08 -72.81
N GLU A 131 -80.06 10.17 -73.06
CA GLU A 131 -79.79 11.48 -72.46
C GLU A 131 -79.95 11.46 -70.93
N SER A 132 -80.99 10.76 -70.44
CA SER A 132 -81.22 10.56 -69.01
C SER A 132 -80.05 9.82 -68.36
N ASP A 133 -79.54 8.75 -68.99
CA ASP A 133 -78.37 8.02 -68.50
C ASP A 133 -77.08 8.83 -68.62
N ILE A 134 -76.85 9.57 -69.72
CA ILE A 134 -75.75 10.53 -69.84
C ILE A 134 -75.78 11.57 -68.71
N LYS A 135 -76.96 12.05 -68.32
CA LYS A 135 -77.15 12.97 -67.18
C LYS A 135 -76.85 12.29 -65.83
N LYS A 136 -77.25 11.04 -65.63
CA LYS A 136 -76.88 10.24 -64.44
C LYS A 136 -75.37 10.02 -64.36
N TYR A 137 -74.71 9.66 -65.47
CA TYR A 137 -73.26 9.45 -65.50
C TYR A 137 -72.49 10.77 -65.29
N LYS A 138 -72.93 11.90 -65.86
CA LYS A 138 -72.39 13.23 -65.55
C LYS A 138 -72.46 13.54 -64.05
N ASN A 139 -73.61 13.29 -63.40
CA ASN A 139 -73.77 13.47 -61.95
C ASN A 139 -72.93 12.48 -61.11
N LYS A 140 -72.67 11.28 -61.61
CA LYS A 140 -71.76 10.31 -60.95
C LYS A 140 -70.30 10.75 -61.09
N ILE A 141 -69.91 11.31 -62.24
CA ILE A 141 -68.57 11.85 -62.48
C ILE A 141 -68.29 13.05 -61.56
N THR A 142 -69.21 14.01 -61.43
CA THR A 142 -69.02 15.16 -60.52
C THR A 142 -68.87 14.70 -59.07
N LYS A 143 -69.72 13.79 -58.58
CA LYS A 143 -69.58 13.23 -57.23
C LYS A 143 -68.24 12.50 -57.04
N LEU A 144 -67.81 11.67 -58.00
CA LEU A 144 -66.49 11.01 -57.93
C LEU A 144 -65.33 12.02 -57.96
N GLN A 145 -65.50 13.18 -58.61
CA GLN A 145 -64.51 14.26 -58.65
C GLN A 145 -64.46 15.03 -57.30
N GLU A 146 -65.58 15.15 -56.60
CA GLU A 146 -65.65 15.65 -55.22
C GLU A 146 -65.02 14.67 -54.24
N ASP A 147 -65.37 13.37 -54.32
CA ASP A 147 -64.77 12.29 -53.53
C ASP A 147 -63.24 12.26 -53.72
N LYS A 148 -62.75 12.37 -54.97
CA LYS A 148 -61.31 12.50 -55.27
C LYS A 148 -60.68 13.71 -54.59
N LYS A 149 -61.28 14.90 -54.70
CA LYS A 149 -60.79 16.11 -54.03
C LYS A 149 -60.83 15.99 -52.50
N ALA A 150 -61.73 15.20 -51.92
CA ALA A 150 -61.75 14.92 -50.49
C ALA A 150 -60.58 14.01 -50.09
N LEU A 151 -60.31 12.96 -50.85
CA LEU A 151 -59.15 12.07 -50.66
C LEU A 151 -57.82 12.83 -50.80
N GLU A 152 -57.68 13.71 -51.80
CA GLU A 152 -56.48 14.55 -51.97
C GLU A 152 -56.19 15.47 -50.77
N ARG A 153 -57.24 16.03 -50.14
CA ARG A 153 -57.09 16.81 -48.89
C ARG A 153 -56.71 15.92 -47.71
N LEU A 154 -57.30 14.73 -47.61
CA LEU A 154 -57.00 13.76 -46.54
C LEU A 154 -55.55 13.23 -46.65
N ILE A 155 -55.05 13.01 -47.86
CA ILE A 155 -53.66 12.63 -48.12
C ILE A 155 -52.72 13.75 -47.65
N LYS A 156 -52.92 15.00 -48.09
CA LYS A 156 -52.10 16.15 -47.67
C LYS A 156 -52.11 16.37 -46.14
N SER A 157 -53.26 16.18 -45.50
CA SER A 157 -53.38 16.25 -44.04
C SER A 157 -52.59 15.15 -43.32
N LYS A 158 -52.59 13.92 -43.85
CA LYS A 158 -51.79 12.80 -43.32
C LYS A 158 -50.30 12.98 -43.58
N GLU A 159 -49.91 13.51 -44.73
CA GLU A 159 -48.52 13.85 -45.07
C GLU A 159 -47.97 14.92 -44.11
N ALA A 160 -48.73 15.98 -43.84
CA ALA A 160 -48.36 16.99 -42.85
C ALA A 160 -48.19 16.41 -41.44
N ALA A 161 -49.15 15.60 -40.96
CA ALA A 161 -49.06 14.94 -39.66
C ALA A 161 -47.89 13.94 -39.57
N LEU A 162 -47.52 13.28 -40.67
CA LEU A 162 -46.36 12.39 -40.73
C LEU A 162 -45.04 13.16 -40.67
N ILE A 163 -44.97 14.34 -41.31
CA ILE A 163 -43.82 15.25 -41.21
C ILE A 163 -43.68 15.79 -39.77
N GLU A 164 -44.77 16.19 -39.13
CA GLU A 164 -44.78 16.62 -37.73
C GLU A 164 -44.31 15.51 -36.78
N ALA A 165 -44.86 14.30 -36.93
CA ALA A 165 -44.44 13.13 -36.14
C ALA A 165 -42.96 12.77 -36.36
N LYS A 166 -42.44 12.92 -37.58
CA LYS A 166 -41.01 12.75 -37.89
C LYS A 166 -40.15 13.81 -37.18
N ASN A 167 -40.57 15.07 -37.18
CA ASN A 167 -39.84 16.15 -36.51
C ASN A 167 -39.79 15.93 -34.98
N ILE A 168 -40.91 15.49 -34.38
CA ILE A 168 -40.98 15.11 -32.96
C ILE A 168 -40.03 13.94 -32.67
N LEU A 169 -39.97 12.92 -33.54
CA LEU A 169 -39.04 11.79 -33.41
C LEU A 169 -37.57 12.25 -33.45
N CYS A 170 -37.19 13.13 -34.39
CA CYS A 170 -35.83 13.67 -34.48
C CYS A 170 -35.43 14.41 -33.19
N ILE A 171 -36.28 15.32 -32.70
CA ILE A 171 -36.05 16.06 -31.46
C ILE A 171 -35.96 15.12 -30.24
N ALA A 172 -36.74 14.03 -30.22
CA ALA A 172 -36.66 13.02 -29.16
C ALA A 172 -35.33 12.23 -29.19
N LEU A 173 -34.83 11.89 -30.39
CA LEU A 173 -33.54 11.21 -30.57
C LEU A 173 -32.36 12.11 -30.19
N GLU A 174 -32.37 13.37 -30.60
CA GLU A 174 -31.35 14.36 -30.21
C GLU A 174 -31.29 14.52 -28.67
N ARG A 175 -32.46 14.63 -28.01
CA ARG A 175 -32.55 14.67 -26.55
C ARG A 175 -32.03 13.40 -25.89
N ALA A 176 -32.27 12.23 -26.47
CA ALA A 176 -31.75 10.96 -25.95
C ALA A 176 -30.21 10.91 -26.00
N LEU A 177 -29.60 11.33 -27.12
CA LEU A 177 -28.13 11.39 -27.28
C LEU A 177 -27.49 12.39 -26.30
N ILE A 178 -28.13 13.52 -26.04
CA ILE A 178 -27.69 14.49 -25.02
C ILE A 178 -27.75 13.87 -23.62
N VAL A 179 -28.85 13.17 -23.28
CA VAL A 179 -29.00 12.48 -22.00
C VAL A 179 -27.95 11.39 -21.82
N GLU A 180 -27.67 10.57 -22.83
CA GLU A 180 -26.59 9.57 -22.81
C GLU A 180 -25.22 10.22 -22.58
N THR A 181 -24.92 11.31 -23.29
CA THR A 181 -23.67 12.07 -23.12
C THR A 181 -23.51 12.61 -21.69
N VAL A 182 -24.59 13.15 -21.11
CA VAL A 182 -24.61 13.64 -19.72
C VAL A 182 -24.50 12.49 -18.72
N GLN A 183 -25.14 11.35 -18.96
CA GLN A 183 -25.01 10.15 -18.11
C GLN A 183 -23.57 9.62 -18.11
N ASN A 184 -22.94 9.50 -19.28
CA ASN A 184 -21.54 9.09 -19.41
C ASN A 184 -20.61 10.05 -18.66
N LYS A 185 -20.83 11.37 -18.75
CA LYS A 185 -20.05 12.34 -17.97
C LYS A 185 -20.34 12.28 -16.46
N ASN A 186 -21.56 11.93 -16.05
CA ASN A 186 -21.92 11.74 -14.64
C ASN A 186 -21.26 10.49 -14.04
N ILE A 187 -21.13 9.41 -14.82
CA ILE A 187 -20.40 8.19 -14.43
C ILE A 187 -18.91 8.50 -14.24
N GLU A 188 -18.29 9.20 -15.19
CA GLU A 188 -16.88 9.60 -15.08
C GLU A 188 -16.63 10.52 -13.87
N LEU A 189 -17.51 11.50 -13.60
CA LEU A 189 -17.40 12.35 -12.41
C LEU A 189 -17.54 11.56 -11.10
N ARG A 190 -18.40 10.53 -11.05
CA ARG A 190 -18.51 9.64 -9.88
C ARG A 190 -17.22 8.86 -9.65
N ARG A 191 -16.60 8.34 -10.72
CA ARG A 191 -15.31 7.64 -10.66
C ARG A 191 -14.19 8.55 -10.17
N GLN A 192 -14.17 9.81 -10.60
CA GLN A 192 -13.20 10.80 -10.12
C GLN A 192 -13.41 11.11 -8.63
N ILE A 193 -14.66 11.24 -8.16
CA ILE A 193 -14.98 11.40 -6.74
C ILE A 193 -14.53 10.18 -5.91
N GLU A 194 -14.74 8.96 -6.41
CA GLU A 194 -14.30 7.70 -5.77
C GLU A 194 -12.76 7.63 -5.65
N ILE A 195 -12.04 8.01 -6.71
CA ILE A 195 -10.57 8.11 -6.69
C ILE A 195 -10.11 9.13 -5.63
N CYS A 196 -10.66 10.34 -5.62
CA CYS A 196 -10.30 11.37 -4.63
C CYS A 196 -10.67 10.95 -3.19
N GLN A 197 -11.68 10.11 -2.98
CA GLN A 197 -12.02 9.56 -1.67
C GLN A 197 -10.98 8.54 -1.18
N GLU A 198 -10.55 7.61 -2.03
CA GLU A 198 -9.48 6.67 -1.66
C GLU A 198 -8.11 7.36 -1.53
N GLU A 199 -7.82 8.39 -2.33
CA GLU A 199 -6.62 9.23 -2.17
C GLU A 199 -6.60 9.95 -0.81
N ASN A 200 -7.69 10.62 -0.41
CA ASN A 200 -7.79 11.24 0.91
C ASN A 200 -7.61 10.22 2.05
N LYS A 201 -8.24 9.05 1.92
CA LYS A 201 -8.14 7.92 2.86
C LYS A 201 -6.73 7.30 2.92
N LEU A 202 -5.91 7.45 1.88
CA LEU A 202 -4.48 7.11 1.91
C LEU A 202 -3.66 8.22 2.57
N LEU A 203 -3.93 9.49 2.27
CA LEU A 203 -3.30 10.65 2.91
C LEU A 203 -3.57 10.67 4.42
N GLU A 204 -4.78 10.36 4.87
CA GLU A 204 -5.14 10.23 6.28
C GLU A 204 -4.31 9.15 7.01
N LYS A 205 -4.15 7.97 6.39
CA LYS A 205 -3.31 6.89 6.94
C LYS A 205 -1.85 7.34 7.05
N THR A 206 -1.32 7.98 6.02
CA THR A 206 0.05 8.52 6.01
C THR A 206 0.23 9.62 7.05
N ASN A 207 -0.74 10.53 7.20
CA ASN A 207 -0.71 11.59 8.20
C ASN A 207 -0.77 11.03 9.63
N ARG A 208 -1.68 10.05 9.87
CA ARG A 208 -1.75 9.34 11.16
C ARG A 208 -0.43 8.64 11.50
N GLN A 209 0.25 8.04 10.51
CA GLN A 209 1.56 7.43 10.72
C GLN A 209 2.64 8.47 11.06
N LYS A 210 2.64 9.64 10.40
CA LYS A 210 3.54 10.76 10.73
C LYS A 210 3.29 11.32 12.12
N ILE A 211 2.02 11.44 12.55
CA ILE A 211 1.67 11.87 13.90
C ILE A 211 2.26 10.89 14.94
N VAL A 212 2.11 9.58 14.75
CA VAL A 212 2.71 8.54 15.63
C VAL A 212 4.24 8.54 15.61
N GLU A 213 4.89 9.05 14.56
CA GLU A 213 6.34 9.27 14.52
C GLU A 213 6.75 10.53 15.28
N VAL A 214 6.02 11.64 15.11
CA VAL A 214 6.21 12.89 15.86
C VAL A 214 5.96 12.69 17.36
N GLU A 215 4.96 11.89 17.76
CA GLU A 215 4.71 11.52 19.15
C GLU A 215 5.92 10.79 19.77
N LYS A 216 6.54 9.87 19.05
CA LYS A 216 7.75 9.15 19.51
C LYS A 216 8.96 10.08 19.63
N LEU A 217 9.18 10.95 18.64
CA LEU A 217 10.27 11.94 18.69
C LEU A 217 10.06 12.91 19.86
N THR A 218 8.83 13.35 20.10
CA THR A 218 8.44 14.17 21.25
C THR A 218 8.75 13.46 22.58
N GLN A 219 8.42 12.17 22.69
CA GLN A 219 8.75 11.37 23.88
C GLN A 219 10.27 11.27 24.11
N THR A 220 11.06 11.01 23.06
CA THR A 220 12.55 10.98 23.20
C THR A 220 13.16 12.33 23.53
N ILE A 221 12.51 13.45 23.15
CA ILE A 221 12.94 14.79 23.54
C ILE A 221 12.72 14.97 25.05
N HIS A 222 11.54 14.62 25.59
CA HIS A 222 11.27 14.71 27.02
C HIS A 222 12.24 13.84 27.84
N GLU A 223 12.56 12.62 27.38
CA GLU A 223 13.57 11.76 28.03
C GLU A 223 14.95 12.41 28.04
N LEU A 224 15.38 13.03 26.93
CA LEU A 224 16.64 13.79 26.86
C LEU A 224 16.64 15.03 27.76
N GLU A 225 15.51 15.73 27.89
CA GLU A 225 15.35 16.85 28.82
C GLU A 225 15.48 16.39 30.29
N GLU A 226 14.88 15.26 30.67
CA GLU A 226 15.07 14.65 31.99
C GLU A 226 16.55 14.27 32.23
N TYR A 227 17.24 13.68 31.25
CA TYR A 227 18.68 13.38 31.35
C TYR A 227 19.53 14.66 31.47
N ILE A 228 19.18 15.75 30.80
CA ILE A 228 19.86 17.05 30.91
C ILE A 228 19.65 17.66 32.30
N LEU A 229 18.42 17.61 32.84
CA LEU A 229 18.11 18.08 34.19
C LEU A 229 18.86 17.26 35.26
N ALA A 230 18.89 15.94 35.13
CA ALA A 230 19.66 15.06 36.00
C ALA A 230 21.18 15.32 35.90
N GLY A 231 21.69 15.54 34.68
CA GLY A 231 23.08 15.94 34.43
C GLY A 231 23.43 17.29 35.08
N GLY A 232 22.52 18.27 35.02
CA GLY A 232 22.66 19.54 35.71
C GLY A 232 22.71 19.39 37.23
N ALA A 233 21.86 18.54 37.81
CA ALA A 233 21.90 18.22 39.25
C ALA A 233 23.21 17.54 39.67
N ALA A 234 23.71 16.60 38.86
CA ALA A 234 25.01 15.96 39.09
C ALA A 234 26.18 16.95 38.99
N ALA A 235 26.16 17.85 37.99
CA ALA A 235 27.15 18.91 37.84
C ALA A 235 27.13 19.92 39.00
N ASN A 236 25.97 20.20 39.60
CA ASN A 236 25.86 21.00 40.82
C ASN A 236 26.56 20.31 42.00
N ALA A 237 26.24 19.03 42.25
CA ALA A 237 26.88 18.26 43.31
C ALA A 237 28.41 18.18 43.15
N VAL A 238 28.91 18.00 41.92
CA VAL A 238 30.36 18.04 41.63
C VAL A 238 30.97 19.40 41.98
N ARG A 239 30.32 20.52 41.63
CA ARG A 239 30.81 21.87 42.00
C ARG A 239 30.79 22.11 43.51
N ASP A 240 29.81 21.57 44.22
CA ASP A 240 29.73 21.71 45.69
C ASP A 240 30.79 20.84 46.40
N TYR A 241 31.07 19.62 45.93
CA TYR A 241 32.20 18.82 46.42
C TYR A 241 33.55 19.46 46.09
N GLN A 242 33.70 20.07 44.90
CA GLN A 242 34.91 20.84 44.56
C GLN A 242 35.13 22.02 45.52
N ARG A 243 34.07 22.71 45.93
CA ARG A 243 34.14 23.79 46.94
C ARG A 243 34.60 23.25 48.30
N GLN A 244 33.97 22.19 48.79
CA GLN A 244 34.35 21.53 50.06
C GLN A 244 35.82 21.06 50.06
N VAL A 245 36.31 20.52 48.94
CA VAL A 245 37.72 20.11 48.80
C VAL A 245 38.67 21.31 48.83
N ALA A 246 38.29 22.46 48.25
CA ALA A 246 39.09 23.69 48.31
C ALA A 246 39.10 24.30 49.73
N GLU A 247 37.97 24.30 50.43
CA GLU A 247 37.84 24.72 51.82
C GLU A 247 38.75 23.85 52.73
N LEU A 248 38.61 22.52 52.67
CA LEU A 248 39.45 21.55 53.39
C LEU A 248 40.94 21.68 53.04
N TYR A 249 41.30 22.11 51.83
CA TYR A 249 42.69 22.32 51.43
C TYR A 249 43.30 23.55 52.12
N GLU A 250 42.60 24.68 52.18
CA GLU A 250 43.09 25.85 52.94
C GLU A 250 43.04 25.61 54.45
N GLU A 251 42.04 24.89 54.98
CA GLU A 251 42.04 24.43 56.39
C GLU A 251 43.27 23.58 56.69
N LYS A 252 43.54 22.52 55.92
CA LYS A 252 44.75 21.69 56.04
C LYS A 252 46.01 22.56 56.03
N LYS A 253 46.10 23.51 55.11
CA LYS A 253 47.21 24.45 54.96
C LYS A 253 47.32 25.43 56.14
N THR A 254 46.23 25.76 56.85
CA THR A 254 46.31 26.48 58.15
C THR A 254 46.80 25.58 59.27
N LEU A 255 46.28 24.37 59.40
CA LEU A 255 46.71 23.36 60.37
C LEU A 255 48.18 22.95 60.19
N GLU A 256 48.69 22.89 58.95
CA GLU A 256 50.11 22.64 58.67
C GLU A 256 51.02 23.79 59.17
N ARG A 257 50.58 25.04 59.00
CA ARG A 257 51.29 26.21 59.57
C ARG A 257 51.22 26.21 61.10
N GLU A 258 50.10 25.78 61.69
CA GLU A 258 49.95 25.65 63.15
C GLU A 258 50.80 24.54 63.72
N LEU A 259 50.81 23.37 63.09
CA LEU A 259 51.69 22.26 63.45
C LEU A 259 53.16 22.65 63.34
N ALA A 260 53.55 23.48 62.37
CA ALA A 260 54.89 24.05 62.30
C ALA A 260 55.19 25.00 63.48
N ARG A 261 54.29 25.94 63.80
CA ARG A 261 54.41 26.83 64.98
C ARG A 261 54.49 26.03 66.29
N ALA A 262 53.67 25.00 66.43
CA ALA A 262 53.64 24.10 67.59
C ALA A 262 54.93 23.28 67.70
N LYS A 263 55.44 22.70 66.61
CA LYS A 263 56.74 21.99 66.58
C LYS A 263 57.90 22.90 66.99
N VAL A 264 57.97 24.13 66.46
CA VAL A 264 58.99 25.11 66.86
C VAL A 264 58.87 25.46 68.35
N SER A 265 57.65 25.64 68.85
CA SER A 265 57.40 25.97 70.27
C SER A 265 57.76 24.80 71.20
N ALA A 266 57.38 23.57 70.83
CA ALA A 266 57.73 22.35 71.54
C ALA A 266 59.25 22.11 71.55
N ASN A 267 59.93 22.33 70.42
CA ASN A 267 61.40 22.24 70.36
C ASN A 267 62.08 23.30 71.25
N ARG A 268 61.53 24.53 71.32
CA ARG A 268 62.01 25.57 72.24
C ARG A 268 61.83 25.14 73.70
N VAL A 269 60.65 24.66 74.09
CA VAL A 269 60.39 24.16 75.46
C VAL A 269 61.28 22.96 75.80
N ALA A 270 61.41 21.98 74.90
CA ALA A 270 62.31 20.84 75.08
C ALA A 270 63.78 21.27 75.23
N THR A 271 64.20 22.33 74.53
CA THR A 271 65.55 22.91 74.69
C THR A 271 65.72 23.60 76.04
N VAL A 272 64.70 24.32 76.53
CA VAL A 272 64.72 24.93 77.88
C VAL A 272 64.79 23.86 78.97
N VAL A 273 63.92 22.85 78.92
CA VAL A 273 63.94 21.73 79.88
C VAL A 273 65.25 20.95 79.78
N ALA A 274 65.79 20.69 78.59
CA ALA A 274 67.10 20.05 78.44
C ALA A 274 68.28 20.92 78.93
N ASN A 275 68.08 22.23 79.15
CA ASN A 275 69.05 23.09 79.82
C ASN A 275 68.86 23.10 81.35
N GLU A 276 67.62 23.02 81.85
CA GLU A 276 67.30 22.87 83.28
C GLU A 276 67.82 21.53 83.86
N TRP A 277 67.84 20.47 83.03
CA TRP A 277 68.35 19.14 83.39
C TRP A 277 69.87 18.98 83.17
N LYS A 278 70.62 20.09 83.14
CA LYS A 278 72.09 20.09 83.17
C LYS A 278 72.59 20.17 84.61
N ASP A 279 73.68 19.46 84.88
CA ASP A 279 74.46 19.63 86.10
C ASP A 279 75.15 21.02 86.14
N GLY A 280 75.76 21.35 87.29
CA GLY A 280 76.54 22.59 87.46
C GLY A 280 77.78 22.70 86.56
N ASN A 281 78.11 21.65 85.78
CA ASN A 281 79.16 21.62 84.78
C ASN A 281 78.61 21.65 83.34
N GLY A 282 77.30 21.92 83.17
CA GLY A 282 76.64 22.09 81.87
C GLY A 282 76.28 20.80 81.13
N LYS A 283 76.39 19.63 81.77
CA LYS A 283 76.15 18.32 81.15
C LYS A 283 74.78 17.77 81.53
N VAL A 284 74.03 17.30 80.55
CA VAL A 284 72.74 16.62 80.79
C VAL A 284 73.00 15.23 81.37
N MET A 285 72.22 14.83 82.38
CA MET A 285 72.34 13.51 83.01
C MET A 285 72.30 12.36 81.98
N PRO A 286 73.32 11.47 81.93
CA PRO A 286 73.35 10.32 81.03
C PRO A 286 72.11 9.42 81.14
N VAL A 287 71.52 9.05 80.00
CA VAL A 287 70.28 8.25 79.90
C VAL A 287 70.35 6.95 80.72
N LYS A 288 71.52 6.30 80.79
CA LYS A 288 71.72 5.10 81.62
C LYS A 288 71.54 5.39 83.12
N GLN A 289 72.16 6.45 83.62
CA GLN A 289 72.04 6.89 85.02
C GLN A 289 70.61 7.33 85.32
N TRP A 290 69.98 8.11 84.43
CA TRP A 290 68.57 8.49 84.58
C TRP A 290 67.62 7.27 84.64
N LEU A 291 67.85 6.24 83.83
CA LEU A 291 67.08 4.99 83.90
C LEU A 291 67.39 4.16 85.16
N GLU A 292 68.56 4.29 85.75
CA GLU A 292 68.95 3.65 87.01
C GLU A 292 68.35 4.38 88.22
N GLU A 293 68.45 5.71 88.28
CA GLU A 293 67.77 6.56 89.26
C GLU A 293 66.25 6.44 89.18
N ARG A 294 65.65 6.45 87.98
CA ARG A 294 64.20 6.25 87.81
C ARG A 294 63.75 4.88 88.32
N ARG A 295 64.55 3.83 88.14
CA ARG A 295 64.26 2.49 88.70
C ARG A 295 64.48 2.46 90.22
N PHE A 296 65.48 3.15 90.74
CA PHE A 296 65.70 3.31 92.17
C PHE A 296 64.51 4.04 92.83
N LEU A 297 64.12 5.21 92.32
CA LEU A 297 62.96 5.99 92.78
C LEU A 297 61.64 5.23 92.65
N GLN A 298 61.45 4.43 91.58
CA GLN A 298 60.28 3.56 91.45
C GLN A 298 60.29 2.42 92.49
N GLY A 299 61.47 1.90 92.82
CA GLY A 299 61.67 0.93 93.91
C GLY A 299 61.48 1.52 95.32
N GLU A 300 61.95 2.76 95.55
CA GLU A 300 61.65 3.56 96.74
C GLU A 300 60.14 3.75 96.90
N MET A 301 59.46 4.23 95.85
CA MET A 301 58.00 4.39 95.79
C MET A 301 57.27 3.10 96.16
N GLN A 302 57.68 1.95 95.61
CA GLN A 302 57.03 0.68 95.91
C GLN A 302 57.33 0.23 97.35
N ARG A 303 58.57 0.33 97.82
CA ARG A 303 58.94 0.04 99.22
C ARG A 303 58.17 0.90 100.22
N LEU A 304 57.87 2.16 99.87
CA LEU A 304 57.04 3.06 100.67
C LEU A 304 55.57 2.62 100.68
N ARG A 305 55.00 2.24 99.52
CA ARG A 305 53.65 1.64 99.45
C ARG A 305 53.55 0.35 100.27
N ASP A 306 54.56 -0.52 100.18
CA ASP A 306 54.59 -1.78 100.91
C ASP A 306 54.68 -1.53 102.43
N LYS A 307 55.48 -0.54 102.87
CA LYS A 307 55.50 -0.07 104.27
C LYS A 307 54.14 0.46 104.73
N VAL A 308 53.46 1.29 103.92
CA VAL A 308 52.10 1.78 104.23
C VAL A 308 51.12 0.61 104.36
N ALA A 309 51.15 -0.35 103.43
CA ALA A 309 50.30 -1.54 103.49
C ALA A 309 50.60 -2.43 104.72
N VAL A 310 51.85 -2.48 105.22
CA VAL A 310 52.17 -3.14 106.49
C VAL A 310 51.59 -2.36 107.66
N ALA A 311 51.80 -1.04 107.72
CA ALA A 311 51.24 -0.18 108.77
C ALA A 311 49.70 -0.26 108.84
N GLU A 312 49.01 -0.30 107.70
CA GLU A 312 47.57 -0.53 107.63
C GLU A 312 47.15 -1.89 108.23
N ARG A 313 47.88 -2.97 107.96
CA ARG A 313 47.57 -4.29 108.53
C ARG A 313 47.79 -4.31 110.05
N THR A 314 48.86 -3.68 110.52
CA THR A 314 49.14 -3.50 111.95
C THR A 314 48.02 -2.71 112.63
N ALA A 315 47.65 -1.55 112.09
CA ALA A 315 46.55 -0.73 112.62
C ALA A 315 45.19 -1.47 112.60
N LYS A 316 44.92 -2.29 111.58
CA LYS A 316 43.72 -3.16 111.52
C LYS A 316 43.76 -4.26 112.60
N ALA A 317 44.92 -4.85 112.89
CA ALA A 317 45.08 -5.82 113.98
C ALA A 317 44.97 -5.16 115.37
N GLU A 318 45.53 -3.97 115.56
CA GLU A 318 45.40 -3.16 116.78
C GLU A 318 43.95 -2.74 117.02
N ALA A 319 43.21 -2.36 115.96
CA ALA A 319 41.76 -2.11 116.04
C ALA A 319 40.98 -3.36 116.49
N GLN A 320 41.23 -4.52 115.87
CA GLN A 320 40.60 -5.79 116.29
C GLN A 320 40.97 -6.19 117.74
N LEU A 321 42.18 -5.86 118.20
CA LEU A 321 42.58 -6.08 119.59
C LEU A 321 41.84 -5.12 120.53
N LYS A 322 41.73 -3.83 120.16
CA LYS A 322 40.95 -2.82 120.88
C LYS A 322 39.47 -3.23 120.99
N ASP A 323 38.88 -3.75 119.92
CA ASP A 323 37.49 -4.22 119.93
C ASP A 323 37.30 -5.45 120.83
N LYS A 324 38.25 -6.40 120.84
CA LYS A 324 38.25 -7.52 121.79
C LYS A 324 38.41 -7.07 123.25
N LEU A 325 39.20 -6.03 123.51
CA LEU A 325 39.35 -5.44 124.84
C LEU A 325 38.10 -4.66 125.28
N ASN A 326 37.49 -3.89 124.37
CA ASN A 326 36.20 -3.23 124.58
C ASN A 326 35.09 -4.23 124.90
N LEU A 327 35.01 -5.34 124.16
CA LEU A 327 34.02 -6.39 124.41
C LEU A 327 34.23 -7.04 125.78
N ARG A 328 35.48 -7.32 126.17
CA ARG A 328 35.80 -7.84 127.51
C ARG A 328 35.45 -6.85 128.64
N LEU A 329 35.72 -5.56 128.46
CA LEU A 329 35.29 -4.51 129.38
C LEU A 329 33.76 -4.52 129.53
N LYS A 330 33.05 -4.55 128.40
CA LYS A 330 31.58 -4.55 128.39
C LYS A 330 30.98 -5.79 129.07
N THR A 331 31.53 -6.99 128.83
CA THR A 331 31.10 -8.21 129.54
C THR A 331 31.40 -8.16 131.04
N LEU A 332 32.48 -7.50 131.48
CA LEU A 332 32.74 -7.28 132.91
C LEU A 332 31.74 -6.26 133.52
N GLU A 333 31.41 -5.18 132.80
CA GLU A 333 30.38 -4.23 133.20
C GLU A 333 28.96 -4.83 133.24
N GLU A 334 28.69 -5.84 132.42
CA GLU A 334 27.43 -6.59 132.40
C GLU A 334 27.38 -7.65 133.51
N GLY A 335 28.49 -8.38 133.74
CA GLY A 335 28.61 -9.35 134.84
C GLY A 335 28.52 -8.72 136.23
N LEU A 336 28.95 -7.47 136.38
CA LEU A 336 28.84 -6.70 137.63
C LEU A 336 27.38 -6.27 137.97
N LYS A 337 26.42 -6.45 137.05
CA LYS A 337 25.04 -5.94 137.18
C LYS A 337 23.99 -6.97 137.59
N GLN A 338 24.33 -8.25 137.77
CA GLN A 338 23.34 -9.31 138.04
C GLN A 338 23.60 -10.08 139.35
N ALA A 339 22.83 -9.72 140.38
CA ALA A 339 22.59 -10.49 141.62
C ALA A 339 23.72 -10.47 142.70
N PRO A 340 23.41 -10.56 144.02
CA PRO A 340 23.71 -9.38 144.84
C PRO A 340 24.29 -9.58 146.26
N SER A 341 24.77 -8.45 146.80
CA SER A 341 24.97 -8.09 148.22
C SER A 341 26.29 -8.46 148.93
N LEU A 342 26.68 -7.53 149.83
CA LEU A 342 27.77 -7.56 150.81
C LEU A 342 29.23 -7.42 150.32
N SER A 343 30.05 -6.87 151.23
CA SER A 343 31.41 -6.36 151.09
C SER A 343 32.32 -6.97 152.18
N PRO A 344 33.65 -6.68 152.30
CA PRO A 344 34.59 -5.98 151.41
C PRO A 344 35.96 -6.71 151.19
N LYS A 345 36.82 -6.14 150.32
CA LYS A 345 38.32 -6.21 150.30
C LYS A 345 39.08 -7.56 150.12
N GLN A 346 40.24 -7.40 149.45
CA GLN A 346 41.46 -8.23 149.42
C GLN A 346 41.46 -9.67 148.86
N VAL A 347 41.91 -9.76 147.60
CA VAL A 347 43.03 -10.59 147.10
C VAL A 347 43.65 -11.62 148.06
N GLU A 348 43.63 -12.91 147.70
CA GLU A 348 44.86 -13.72 147.47
C GLU A 348 44.64 -15.12 146.81
N ASN A 349 45.54 -15.45 145.87
CA ASN A 349 46.19 -16.75 145.62
C ASN A 349 45.43 -18.12 145.59
N SER A 350 45.27 -18.63 144.35
CA SER A 350 46.06 -19.76 143.77
C SER A 350 45.39 -21.12 143.43
N LYS A 351 45.99 -21.80 142.41
CA LYS A 351 45.99 -23.26 142.09
C LYS A 351 44.69 -23.89 141.55
N LYS A 352 44.70 -24.95 140.70
CA LYS A 352 45.68 -25.54 139.74
C LYS A 352 44.98 -26.67 138.93
N LYS A 353 45.57 -27.12 137.80
CA LYS A 353 45.34 -28.42 137.08
C LYS A 353 44.07 -28.58 136.20
N PHE A 354 44.06 -29.38 135.11
CA PHE A 354 45.11 -29.81 134.14
C PHE A 354 44.51 -30.56 132.92
N GLY A 355 45.22 -30.62 131.79
CA GLY A 355 44.97 -31.53 130.63
C GLY A 355 43.91 -31.07 129.61
N CYS A 356 43.95 -31.45 128.32
CA CYS A 356 45.04 -32.06 127.54
C CYS A 356 44.79 -31.89 126.02
N SER A 357 45.88 -31.84 125.24
CA SER A 357 46.14 -32.43 123.89
C SER A 357 44.99 -32.67 122.87
N SER A 358 45.20 -32.50 121.56
CA SER A 358 46.41 -32.90 120.80
C SER A 358 46.79 -32.01 119.59
N ASN A 359 47.99 -32.25 119.06
CA ASN A 359 48.50 -31.86 117.74
C ASN A 359 49.22 -33.09 117.14
N GLU A 360 49.21 -33.28 115.81
CA GLU A 360 50.20 -34.11 115.11
C GLU A 360 50.37 -33.68 113.62
N GLU A 361 51.51 -34.04 113.02
CA GLU A 361 52.14 -33.47 111.80
C GLU A 361 53.08 -34.57 111.17
N PRO A 362 54.03 -34.36 110.22
CA PRO A 362 54.21 -33.39 109.12
C PRO A 362 54.77 -33.97 107.76
N GLU A 363 55.06 -33.05 106.81
CA GLU A 363 56.09 -33.15 105.71
C GLU A 363 55.70 -34.11 104.52
N LYS A 364 56.40 -34.36 103.37
CA LYS A 364 57.82 -34.24 102.91
C LYS A 364 58.04 -33.82 101.41
N ARG A 365 58.24 -32.51 101.16
CA ARG A 365 59.15 -31.93 100.12
C ARG A 365 58.84 -32.21 98.61
N PRO A 366 59.68 -31.78 97.62
CA PRO A 366 59.70 -30.41 97.07
C PRO A 366 59.74 -30.34 95.51
N THR A 367 59.86 -29.14 94.88
CA THR A 367 60.76 -28.82 93.71
C THR A 367 60.47 -27.49 92.96
N PHE A 368 61.41 -26.53 93.07
CA PHE A 368 61.92 -25.54 92.07
C PHE A 368 61.01 -24.63 91.18
N HIS A 369 61.63 -23.89 90.25
CA HIS A 369 61.25 -22.52 89.80
C HIS A 369 61.21 -22.28 88.27
N SER A 370 60.30 -21.38 87.85
CA SER A 370 60.47 -20.29 86.84
C SER A 370 60.61 -20.50 85.31
N ARG A 371 59.85 -19.66 84.57
CA ARG A 371 60.12 -19.04 83.23
C ARG A 371 60.01 -19.95 81.98
N ALA A 372 59.65 -19.45 80.77
CA ALA A 372 59.16 -18.13 80.30
C ALA A 372 58.49 -18.21 78.89
N SER A 373 57.95 -17.08 78.40
CA SER A 373 57.92 -16.66 76.96
C SER A 373 56.98 -17.35 75.95
N VAL A 374 56.37 -16.71 74.93
CA VAL A 374 55.79 -15.34 74.73
C VAL A 374 54.68 -15.42 73.62
N SER A 375 54.05 -14.28 73.27
CA SER A 375 53.33 -13.98 71.99
C SER A 375 51.91 -14.57 71.79
N ALA A 376 50.91 -13.83 71.28
CA ALA A 376 50.81 -12.39 70.98
C ALA A 376 49.36 -11.87 71.19
N SER A 377 49.20 -10.54 71.29
CA SER A 377 47.91 -9.83 71.50
C SER A 377 47.19 -9.51 70.18
N ARG A 378 45.86 -9.27 70.10
CA ARG A 378 44.76 -9.32 71.10
C ARG A 378 43.40 -9.37 70.37
N LEU A 379 42.38 -9.93 71.03
CA LEU A 379 40.96 -9.64 70.77
C LEU A 379 40.46 -8.50 71.70
N SER A 380 39.23 -8.02 71.43
CA SER A 380 38.25 -7.34 72.31
C SER A 380 37.80 -5.94 71.86
N VAL A 381 36.58 -5.45 72.16
CA VAL A 381 35.23 -6.07 72.28
C VAL A 381 34.20 -4.94 72.51
N LEU A 382 32.93 -5.21 72.16
CA LEU A 382 31.66 -4.56 72.57
C LEU A 382 31.68 -3.58 73.78
N GLN A 383 30.93 -2.45 73.73
CA GLN A 383 29.60 -2.24 74.39
C GLN A 383 29.03 -0.79 74.26
N GLN A 384 27.75 -0.61 74.63
CA GLN A 384 26.88 0.61 74.55
C GLN A 384 26.81 1.36 75.94
N PRO A 385 25.88 2.31 76.30
CA PRO A 385 24.66 2.84 75.62
C PRO A 385 24.21 4.34 75.82
N ASN A 386 23.19 4.73 75.03
CA ASN A 386 22.03 5.67 75.24
C ASN A 386 22.17 6.96 76.08
N SER A 387 21.63 8.12 75.67
CA SER A 387 20.17 8.39 75.49
C SER A 387 19.85 9.77 74.80
N ALA A 388 18.56 10.11 74.66
CA ALA A 388 17.98 11.18 73.80
C ALA A 388 18.12 12.64 74.35
N SER A 389 17.64 13.75 73.73
CA SER A 389 16.80 14.06 72.53
C SER A 389 16.99 15.57 72.15
N GLU A 390 16.33 16.28 71.19
CA GLU A 390 15.26 16.04 70.19
C GLU A 390 15.27 17.12 69.06
N GLY A 391 14.49 16.93 67.97
CA GLY A 391 14.01 18.00 67.04
C GLY A 391 14.92 18.39 65.85
N VAL A 392 14.43 18.91 64.71
CA VAL A 392 13.05 18.92 64.14
C VAL A 392 13.13 19.26 62.62
N ILE A 393 12.29 18.66 61.74
CA ILE A 393 12.00 19.06 60.32
C ILE A 393 13.20 19.05 59.33
N THR A 394 13.19 18.56 58.08
CA THR A 394 12.27 17.77 57.21
C THR A 394 13.08 17.13 56.07
N ASN A 395 12.65 15.99 55.51
CA ASN A 395 12.49 15.81 54.05
C ASN A 395 11.78 14.49 53.68
N ARG A 396 11.40 14.32 52.39
CA ARG A 396 10.34 13.37 51.96
C ARG A 396 10.68 12.67 50.64
N ASN A 397 10.44 11.35 50.58
CA ASN A 397 10.51 10.49 49.38
C ASN A 397 11.94 10.31 48.79
N ILE A 398 12.25 9.37 47.88
CA ILE A 398 11.45 8.48 47.00
C ILE A 398 11.84 6.99 47.19
N LYS A 399 10.94 6.06 46.85
CA LYS A 399 11.12 4.59 46.90
C LYS A 399 11.55 4.02 45.53
N PRO A 400 12.46 3.02 45.47
CA PRO A 400 12.57 2.13 44.32
C PRO A 400 11.54 0.98 44.41
N THR A 401 11.05 0.47 43.27
CA THR A 401 10.03 -0.60 43.22
C THR A 401 10.46 -1.83 42.42
N ASN A 402 10.69 -2.92 43.16
CA ASN A 402 10.48 -4.35 42.86
C ASN A 402 10.53 -4.87 41.41
N SER A 403 11.44 -5.82 41.19
CA SER A 403 11.49 -6.70 40.02
C SER A 403 10.70 -8.01 40.18
N LEU A 404 10.05 -8.45 39.09
CA LEU A 404 9.91 -9.84 38.61
C LEU A 404 9.47 -10.97 39.56
N LYS A 405 8.37 -11.65 39.21
CA LYS A 405 8.19 -13.11 39.33
C LYS A 405 6.96 -13.63 38.57
N ASN A 406 7.19 -14.35 37.46
CA ASN A 406 6.57 -15.65 37.19
C ASN A 406 7.22 -16.33 35.96
N LYS A 407 6.93 -17.61 35.74
CA LYS A 407 7.60 -18.50 34.77
C LYS A 407 6.57 -19.42 34.08
N PHE A 408 7.04 -20.11 33.03
CA PHE A 408 6.39 -21.21 32.29
C PHE A 408 5.25 -20.79 31.34
N ALA A 409 4.99 -21.48 30.21
CA ALA A 409 5.81 -22.39 29.36
C ALA A 409 5.03 -22.69 28.05
N ILE A 410 5.65 -23.42 27.10
CA ILE A 410 5.09 -23.85 25.80
C ILE A 410 4.95 -22.65 24.83
N GLY A 411 5.32 -22.67 23.55
CA GLY A 411 5.73 -23.73 22.61
C GLY A 411 4.94 -23.52 21.31
N GLU A 412 5.50 -23.56 20.09
CA GLU A 412 6.79 -24.07 19.62
C GLU A 412 7.51 -23.10 18.63
N ASN A 413 8.59 -23.57 17.98
CA ASN A 413 9.41 -22.80 17.02
C ASN A 413 9.16 -23.28 15.58
N LEU A 414 9.39 -22.42 14.58
CA LEU A 414 10.31 -22.81 13.49
C LEU A 414 10.98 -21.63 12.74
N VAL A 415 12.30 -21.72 12.63
CA VAL A 415 13.25 -21.19 11.60
C VAL A 415 12.84 -19.90 10.85
N ARG A 416 13.46 -18.71 11.06
CA ARG A 416 14.89 -18.30 11.07
C ARG A 416 15.59 -18.27 9.70
N LYS A 417 15.75 -17.07 9.10
CA LYS A 417 17.03 -16.55 8.57
C LYS A 417 16.92 -15.07 8.14
N ASN A 418 18.01 -14.32 8.32
CA ASN A 418 18.18 -12.93 7.89
C ASN A 418 18.76 -12.92 6.44
N PHE A 419 18.86 -11.81 5.69
CA PHE A 419 19.78 -10.68 5.94
C PHE A 419 19.68 -9.54 4.91
N TRP A 420 20.18 -8.37 5.32
CA TRP A 420 20.77 -7.27 4.52
C TRP A 420 19.87 -6.32 3.69
N ALA A 421 20.27 -5.04 3.71
CA ALA A 421 19.82 -3.93 2.85
C ALA A 421 21.07 -3.30 2.19
N PRO A 422 20.94 -2.37 1.20
CA PRO A 422 21.52 -1.05 1.49
C PRO A 422 20.88 0.18 0.80
N LYS A 423 21.29 1.34 1.35
CA LYS A 423 21.02 2.74 1.03
C LYS A 423 21.34 3.21 -0.42
N SER A 424 20.54 4.16 -0.88
CA SER A 424 20.95 5.50 -1.36
C SER A 424 19.86 6.49 -0.90
N LYS A 425 20.06 7.73 -0.44
CA LYS A 425 21.08 8.78 -0.63
C LYS A 425 20.96 9.52 -1.98
N VAL A 426 20.20 10.62 -1.94
CA VAL A 426 20.05 11.63 -3.00
C VAL A 426 20.91 12.85 -2.63
N PHE A 427 21.30 13.63 -3.64
CA PHE A 427 21.98 14.93 -3.52
C PHE A 427 21.02 16.04 -3.97
N ASP A 428 21.11 17.21 -3.34
CA ASP A 428 20.62 18.47 -3.90
C ASP A 428 21.70 19.08 -4.79
N ASP A 429 21.32 19.75 -5.89
CA ASP A 429 22.15 20.73 -6.61
C ASP A 429 21.24 21.73 -7.36
N ASP A 430 21.73 22.96 -7.54
CA ASP A 430 20.95 24.11 -8.01
C ASP A 430 21.02 24.31 -9.54
N GLY A 431 19.94 24.77 -10.17
CA GLY A 431 19.88 25.01 -11.62
C GLY A 431 18.79 26.00 -12.03
N LYS A 432 19.13 26.98 -12.88
CA LYS A 432 18.35 28.21 -13.10
C LYS A 432 17.84 28.40 -14.53
N ASP A 433 16.79 29.22 -14.61
CA ASP A 433 16.34 30.04 -15.75
C ASP A 433 16.06 29.35 -17.10
N ASN A 434 14.80 29.44 -17.56
CA ASN A 434 14.45 30.42 -18.61
C ASN A 434 12.92 30.57 -18.74
N ALA A 435 12.48 31.58 -19.49
CA ALA A 435 11.10 32.07 -19.47
C ALA A 435 10.33 31.80 -20.77
N GLU A 436 8.99 31.72 -20.66
CA GLU A 436 8.13 32.40 -21.63
C GLU A 436 6.82 32.87 -20.97
N ARG A 437 6.25 33.96 -21.49
CA ARG A 437 4.98 34.55 -21.04
C ARG A 437 4.01 34.59 -22.21
N ILE A 438 2.78 34.11 -22.01
CA ILE A 438 1.64 34.50 -22.84
C ILE A 438 0.60 35.12 -21.92
N ALA A 439 0.19 36.35 -22.23
CA ALA A 439 -0.82 37.10 -21.48
C ALA A 439 -2.03 37.33 -22.39
N ASN A 440 -3.20 36.86 -21.97
CA ASN A 440 -4.47 37.20 -22.59
C ASN A 440 -5.18 38.25 -21.73
N ALA A 441 -5.40 39.42 -22.30
CA ALA A 441 -6.13 40.51 -21.65
C ALA A 441 -7.64 40.39 -21.94
N ASN A 442 -8.47 40.42 -20.89
CA ASN A 442 -9.90 40.71 -20.98
C ASN A 442 -10.17 41.97 -20.18
N GLY A 443 -10.53 43.06 -20.86
CA GLY A 443 -11.01 44.29 -20.22
C GLY A 443 -12.52 44.25 -20.09
N ASN A 444 -13.03 44.48 -18.88
CA ASN A 444 -14.45 44.71 -18.65
C ASN A 444 -14.88 46.04 -19.27
N ILE A 445 -16.14 46.13 -19.70
CA ILE A 445 -17.01 47.29 -19.46
C ILE A 445 -18.37 46.73 -19.03
N SER A 446 -18.94 47.31 -17.98
CA SER A 446 -20.30 47.04 -17.51
C SER A 446 -21.30 47.96 -18.21
N ASP A 447 -22.59 47.65 -18.13
CA ASP A 447 -23.46 48.45 -17.26
C ASP A 447 -24.82 47.77 -17.04
N SER A 448 -25.58 48.31 -16.08
CA SER A 448 -26.71 47.65 -15.41
C SER A 448 -28.05 48.22 -15.86
N ILE A 449 -29.14 47.47 -15.61
CA ILE A 449 -30.40 47.99 -15.03
C ILE A 449 -31.29 46.81 -14.59
N GLU A 450 -32.11 47.04 -13.57
CA GLU A 450 -32.94 46.05 -12.89
C GLU A 450 -34.33 45.87 -13.53
N GLY A 451 -35.03 44.78 -13.16
CA GLY A 451 -36.43 44.92 -12.74
C GLY A 451 -37.53 44.11 -13.45
N ASN A 452 -38.10 43.18 -12.69
CA ASN A 452 -39.54 42.92 -12.56
C ASN A 452 -40.37 42.20 -13.67
N THR A 453 -40.72 40.95 -13.36
CA THR A 453 -42.11 40.43 -13.28
C THR A 453 -42.86 40.02 -14.57
N GLU A 454 -43.56 38.87 -14.47
CA GLU A 454 -44.52 38.29 -15.44
C GLU A 454 -45.91 39.02 -15.40
N PRO A 455 -47.01 38.61 -16.09
CA PRO A 455 -47.20 37.51 -17.06
C PRO A 455 -48.08 37.85 -18.31
N SER A 456 -48.35 36.82 -19.12
CA SER A 456 -49.60 36.56 -19.88
C SER A 456 -49.93 37.20 -21.25
N GLN A 457 -50.51 36.33 -22.11
CA GLN A 457 -51.51 36.52 -23.18
C GLN A 457 -51.21 37.29 -24.49
N GLU A 458 -50.95 36.50 -25.55
CA GLU A 458 -51.85 36.20 -26.69
C GLU A 458 -52.47 37.32 -27.60
N VAL A 459 -52.70 36.96 -28.88
CA VAL A 459 -53.68 37.52 -29.87
C VAL A 459 -53.19 38.50 -31.00
N LYS A 460 -52.93 37.91 -32.19
CA LYS A 460 -53.27 38.34 -33.59
C LYS A 460 -52.59 39.55 -34.32
N ALA A 461 -51.70 39.19 -35.27
CA ALA A 461 -51.93 39.08 -36.74
C ALA A 461 -51.75 40.26 -37.75
N LYS A 462 -51.59 39.82 -39.02
CA LYS A 462 -51.74 40.45 -40.38
C LYS A 462 -50.51 40.99 -41.14
N GLY A 463 -50.56 40.81 -42.48
CA GLY A 463 -49.52 41.14 -43.48
C GLY A 463 -48.56 39.96 -43.73
N CYS A 464 -48.73 39.03 -44.70
CA CYS A 464 -49.41 39.00 -46.02
C CYS A 464 -48.66 39.77 -47.14
N GLY A 465 -48.29 39.03 -48.19
CA GLY A 465 -47.44 39.47 -49.30
C GLY A 465 -47.08 38.29 -50.23
N ASP A 466 -48.07 37.81 -50.99
CA ASP A 466 -47.94 36.74 -52.00
C ASP A 466 -47.53 37.30 -53.38
N ILE A 467 -47.70 36.50 -54.46
CA ILE A 467 -47.41 36.77 -55.90
C ILE A 467 -45.96 36.38 -56.28
N GLU A 468 -45.71 35.11 -56.63
CA GLU A 468 -45.89 34.43 -57.94
C GLU A 468 -44.61 34.46 -58.81
N LEU A 469 -43.95 33.31 -58.99
CA LEU A 469 -44.09 32.39 -60.15
C LEU A 469 -43.52 32.91 -61.48
N GLN A 470 -42.48 32.22 -61.97
CA GLN A 470 -42.54 31.69 -63.34
C GLN A 470 -41.59 30.50 -63.57
N ASN A 471 -42.16 29.38 -64.02
CA ASN A 471 -41.42 28.28 -64.64
C ASN A 471 -41.35 28.53 -66.16
N LYS A 472 -40.17 28.41 -66.77
CA LYS A 472 -40.02 27.93 -68.16
C LYS A 472 -38.70 27.16 -68.30
N GLY A 473 -38.74 26.12 -69.13
CA GLY A 473 -37.57 25.48 -69.74
C GLY A 473 -37.93 25.11 -71.19
N GLY A 474 -36.96 24.67 -71.99
CA GLY A 474 -37.25 24.15 -73.34
C GLY A 474 -36.04 24.07 -74.27
N SER A 475 -36.05 22.99 -75.07
CA SER A 475 -35.30 22.72 -76.31
C SER A 475 -33.77 22.75 -76.31
N GLU A 476 -33.19 21.58 -76.58
CA GLU A 476 -31.96 21.42 -77.37
C GLU A 476 -32.16 21.92 -78.83
N ASP A 477 -31.08 22.28 -79.55
CA ASP A 477 -30.65 21.52 -80.74
C ASP A 477 -29.38 22.06 -81.43
N ASP A 478 -28.41 21.15 -81.49
CA ASP A 478 -27.28 20.92 -82.40
C ASP A 478 -26.94 21.84 -83.61
N CYS A 479 -25.64 22.13 -83.77
CA CYS A 479 -24.93 22.00 -85.06
C CYS A 479 -23.39 21.88 -84.89
N ASP A 480 -22.74 21.14 -85.79
CA ASP A 480 -21.37 20.58 -85.66
C ASP A 480 -20.33 21.16 -86.67
N VAL A 481 -19.06 20.75 -86.50
CA VAL A 481 -18.03 20.44 -87.53
C VAL A 481 -16.68 21.21 -87.43
N THR A 482 -15.59 20.43 -87.54
CA THR A 482 -14.16 20.78 -87.81
C THR A 482 -13.25 21.37 -86.71
N VAL A 483 -12.74 20.46 -85.87
CA VAL A 483 -11.32 20.01 -85.86
C VAL A 483 -10.22 20.98 -86.35
N GLN A 484 -9.22 21.25 -85.49
CA GLN A 484 -7.78 21.25 -85.82
C GLN A 484 -6.96 20.97 -84.53
N ARG A 485 -5.68 20.57 -84.67
CA ARG A 485 -4.91 19.84 -83.63
C ARG A 485 -3.52 20.42 -83.41
N LYS A 486 -3.10 20.69 -82.16
CA LYS A 486 -1.67 20.96 -81.85
C LYS A 486 -1.26 20.49 -80.45
N LYS A 487 0.00 20.04 -80.32
CA LYS A 487 0.61 19.42 -79.14
C LYS A 487 2.12 19.68 -79.15
N VAL A 488 2.67 20.25 -78.07
CA VAL A 488 4.09 20.57 -77.83
C VAL A 488 4.26 20.43 -76.29
N VAL A 489 5.03 19.50 -75.70
CA VAL A 489 6.46 19.09 -75.81
C VAL A 489 7.43 20.06 -75.12
N PRO A 490 8.19 19.56 -74.13
CA PRO A 490 9.55 20.03 -73.84
C PRO A 490 10.60 18.94 -74.17
N GLN A 491 11.80 19.38 -74.58
CA GLN A 491 13.03 18.58 -74.67
C GLN A 491 13.68 18.49 -73.26
N GLU A 492 14.38 17.42 -72.84
CA GLU A 492 15.44 16.59 -73.44
C GLU A 492 16.85 17.23 -73.41
N VAL A 493 17.75 16.64 -72.61
CA VAL A 493 19.22 16.70 -72.71
C VAL A 493 19.77 15.31 -72.32
N THR A 494 20.87 14.86 -72.91
CA THR A 494 21.18 13.42 -73.07
C THR A 494 22.56 12.94 -72.58
N VAL A 495 22.54 11.82 -71.84
CA VAL A 495 23.41 10.61 -71.92
C VAL A 495 24.95 10.73 -71.92
N LYS A 496 25.59 9.86 -71.10
CA LYS A 496 26.93 9.17 -71.19
C LYS A 496 27.75 9.30 -69.88
N GLY A 497 28.47 8.29 -69.39
CA GLY A 497 28.44 6.86 -69.73
C GLY A 497 29.75 6.10 -69.47
N VAL A 498 29.66 4.96 -68.75
CA VAL A 498 30.64 3.84 -68.64
C VAL A 498 32.00 4.12 -67.95
N GLY A 499 32.44 3.20 -67.07
CA GLY A 499 33.80 3.20 -66.52
C GLY A 499 34.02 2.22 -65.36
N ASP A 500 34.21 0.92 -65.64
CA ASP A 500 34.72 -0.05 -64.64
C ASP A 500 36.20 0.21 -64.30
N ILE A 501 36.59 0.05 -63.03
CA ILE A 501 37.98 -0.28 -62.63
C ILE A 501 37.99 -0.99 -61.27
N LYS A 502 38.96 -1.89 -61.09
CA LYS A 502 38.99 -2.92 -60.03
C LYS A 502 39.91 -2.55 -58.86
N SER A 503 39.48 -2.95 -57.66
CA SER A 503 40.14 -3.03 -56.35
C SER A 503 41.64 -2.68 -56.20
N LYS A 504 41.98 -1.95 -55.12
CA LYS A 504 43.27 -2.08 -54.42
C LYS A 504 43.16 -1.73 -52.92
N ASN A 505 43.58 -2.66 -52.06
CA ASN A 505 43.58 -2.48 -50.60
C ASN A 505 44.74 -1.58 -50.14
N LYS A 506 44.56 -0.90 -49.00
CA LYS A 506 45.65 -0.51 -48.10
C LYS A 506 45.18 -0.65 -46.63
N ARG A 507 46.11 -1.00 -45.72
CA ARG A 507 45.82 -1.29 -44.31
C ARG A 507 46.24 -0.14 -43.39
N GLY A 508 45.71 -0.15 -42.16
CA GLY A 508 46.00 0.78 -41.07
C GLY A 508 44.72 1.46 -40.61
N SER A 509 44.37 1.50 -39.31
CA SER A 509 45.05 0.99 -38.09
C SER A 509 44.06 0.19 -37.21
N GLU A 510 44.51 -0.30 -36.05
CA GLU A 510 43.59 -0.64 -34.97
C GLU A 510 42.75 0.58 -34.54
N ASP A 511 41.51 0.32 -34.13
CA ASP A 511 40.97 0.78 -32.86
C ASP A 511 39.69 -0.03 -32.53
N ALA A 512 39.61 -0.58 -31.32
CA ALA A 512 38.47 -1.39 -30.87
C ALA A 512 37.44 -0.51 -30.16
N TYR A 513 36.70 0.31 -30.93
CA TYR A 513 35.52 0.99 -30.41
C TYR A 513 34.35 0.00 -30.31
N GLU A 514 33.98 -0.32 -29.07
CA GLU A 514 32.90 -1.25 -28.75
C GLU A 514 31.54 -0.80 -29.32
N ASP A 515 30.70 -1.77 -29.71
CA ASP A 515 29.28 -1.56 -30.03
C ASP A 515 28.45 -1.33 -28.74
N MET A 516 28.88 -0.34 -27.95
CA MET A 516 28.26 0.06 -26.70
C MET A 516 26.97 0.85 -26.97
N VAL A 517 25.86 0.13 -27.12
CA VAL A 517 24.51 0.68 -26.94
C VAL A 517 24.47 1.38 -25.58
N SER A 518 24.30 2.72 -25.58
CA SER A 518 24.46 3.52 -24.36
C SER A 518 23.59 3.02 -23.20
N GLY A 519 24.12 3.05 -21.97
CA GLY A 519 23.43 2.51 -20.79
C GLY A 519 22.00 3.01 -20.62
N PHE A 520 21.73 4.28 -20.94
CA PHE A 520 20.38 4.87 -20.95
C PHE A 520 19.40 4.18 -21.91
N LEU A 521 19.85 3.70 -23.08
CA LEU A 521 19.02 2.92 -23.99
C LEU A 521 18.77 1.52 -23.43
N TYR A 522 19.75 0.91 -22.77
CA TYR A 522 19.59 -0.36 -22.05
C TYR A 522 18.61 -0.23 -20.88
N ASP A 523 18.74 0.79 -20.03
CA ASP A 523 17.83 1.09 -18.92
C ASP A 523 16.39 1.33 -19.42
N ARG A 524 16.25 2.10 -20.52
CA ARG A 524 14.94 2.36 -21.14
C ARG A 524 14.32 1.09 -21.72
N LEU A 525 15.10 0.27 -22.42
CA LEU A 525 14.64 -1.00 -22.98
C LEU A 525 14.29 -2.01 -21.88
N GLN A 526 15.11 -2.10 -20.83
CA GLN A 526 14.87 -2.95 -19.66
C GLN A 526 13.60 -2.53 -18.92
N LYS A 527 13.39 -1.22 -18.72
CA LYS A 527 12.15 -0.67 -18.14
C LYS A 527 10.93 -1.01 -19.00
N GLU A 528 11.04 -0.89 -20.32
CA GLU A 528 9.94 -1.23 -21.23
C GLU A 528 9.64 -2.73 -21.25
N VAL A 529 10.66 -3.59 -21.23
CA VAL A 529 10.51 -5.05 -21.10
C VAL A 529 9.88 -5.44 -19.75
N ILE A 530 10.21 -4.75 -18.66
CA ILE A 530 9.57 -4.96 -17.34
C ILE A 530 8.10 -4.51 -17.36
N ASN A 531 7.79 -3.36 -17.99
CA ASN A 531 6.42 -2.88 -18.16
C ASN A 531 5.58 -3.85 -19.00
N LEU A 532 6.14 -4.34 -20.12
CA LEU A 532 5.49 -5.30 -21.00
C LEU A 532 5.23 -6.65 -20.31
N ARG A 533 6.17 -7.14 -19.49
CA ARG A 533 5.98 -8.37 -18.68
C ARG A 533 4.84 -8.21 -17.67
N LYS A 534 4.84 -7.13 -16.88
CA LYS A 534 3.73 -6.84 -15.94
C LYS A 534 2.39 -6.74 -16.65
N SER A 535 2.35 -6.04 -17.80
CA SER A 535 1.12 -5.92 -18.58
C SER A 535 0.72 -7.24 -19.28
N HIS A 536 1.63 -8.21 -19.42
CA HIS A 536 1.30 -9.58 -19.84
C HIS A 536 0.69 -10.36 -18.67
N GLU A 537 1.35 -10.36 -17.51
CA GLU A 537 0.88 -10.98 -16.25
C GLU A 537 -0.54 -10.48 -15.87
N GLU A 538 -0.80 -9.18 -15.99
CA GLU A 538 -2.13 -8.57 -15.82
C GLU A 538 -3.17 -9.12 -16.82
N LYS A 539 -2.79 -9.33 -18.09
CA LYS A 539 -3.67 -9.89 -19.12
C LYS A 539 -3.93 -11.38 -18.89
N ASP A 540 -2.92 -12.15 -18.47
CA ASP A 540 -3.06 -13.57 -18.14
C ASP A 540 -4.01 -13.76 -16.94
N HIS A 541 -3.90 -12.93 -15.91
CA HIS A 541 -4.86 -12.91 -14.79
C HIS A 541 -6.29 -12.54 -15.25
N MET A 542 -6.43 -11.54 -16.12
CA MET A 542 -7.74 -11.15 -16.69
C MET A 542 -8.35 -12.24 -17.59
N LEU A 543 -7.53 -12.97 -18.35
CA LEU A 543 -7.95 -14.12 -19.15
C LEU A 543 -8.40 -15.27 -18.26
N SER A 544 -7.60 -15.65 -17.26
CA SER A 544 -7.97 -16.70 -16.29
C SER A 544 -9.30 -16.40 -15.59
N ALA A 545 -9.53 -15.14 -15.18
CA ALA A 545 -10.79 -14.72 -14.57
C ALA A 545 -11.98 -14.79 -15.54
N LYS A 546 -11.75 -14.59 -16.85
CA LYS A 546 -12.76 -14.76 -17.89
C LYS A 546 -13.03 -16.22 -18.22
N ASP A 547 -12.01 -17.07 -18.21
CA ASP A 547 -12.17 -18.52 -18.37
C ASP A 547 -12.97 -19.11 -17.19
N ASP A 548 -12.75 -18.65 -15.95
CA ASP A 548 -13.58 -19.03 -14.80
C ASP A 548 -15.05 -18.58 -14.94
N GLU A 549 -15.29 -17.37 -15.45
CA GLU A 549 -16.64 -16.88 -15.76
C GLU A 549 -17.32 -17.71 -16.86
N ILE A 550 -16.60 -18.03 -17.95
CA ILE A 550 -17.06 -18.90 -19.04
C ILE A 550 -17.38 -20.30 -18.52
N ASN A 551 -16.51 -20.89 -17.69
CA ASN A 551 -16.73 -22.18 -17.05
C ASN A 551 -17.97 -22.19 -16.14
N LEU A 552 -18.24 -21.10 -15.42
CA LEU A 552 -19.44 -20.94 -14.60
C LEU A 552 -20.71 -20.76 -15.47
N LEU A 553 -20.61 -20.04 -16.58
CA LEU A 553 -21.71 -19.87 -17.54
C LEU A 553 -22.03 -21.20 -18.25
N GLN A 554 -21.03 -21.97 -18.68
CA GLN A 554 -21.22 -23.29 -19.28
C GLN A 554 -21.96 -24.24 -18.32
N LYS A 555 -21.51 -24.33 -17.06
CA LYS A 555 -22.19 -25.12 -16.01
C LYS A 555 -23.66 -24.70 -15.81
N LYS A 556 -23.98 -23.41 -15.94
CA LYS A 556 -25.37 -22.90 -15.90
C LYS A 556 -26.17 -23.31 -17.15
N VAL A 557 -25.57 -23.23 -18.35
CA VAL A 557 -26.18 -23.70 -19.61
C VAL A 557 -26.49 -25.19 -19.54
N ASP A 558 -25.55 -26.01 -19.08
CA ASP A 558 -25.72 -27.47 -18.95
C ASP A 558 -26.82 -27.83 -17.95
N ALA A 559 -26.87 -27.14 -16.80
CA ALA A 559 -27.94 -27.30 -15.81
C ALA A 559 -29.33 -26.91 -16.36
N VAL A 560 -29.41 -25.83 -17.15
CA VAL A 560 -30.65 -25.41 -17.82
C VAL A 560 -31.05 -26.41 -18.91
N ALA A 561 -30.10 -26.95 -19.68
CA ALA A 561 -30.34 -27.98 -20.68
C ALA A 561 -30.90 -29.27 -20.04
N ALA A 562 -30.25 -29.78 -19.00
CA ALA A 562 -30.71 -30.95 -18.24
C ALA A 562 -32.10 -30.71 -17.60
N SER A 563 -32.36 -29.51 -17.07
CA SER A 563 -33.68 -29.13 -16.54
C SER A 563 -34.77 -29.09 -17.62
N ARG A 564 -34.46 -28.49 -18.78
CA ARG A 564 -35.33 -28.46 -19.97
C ARG A 564 -35.63 -29.87 -20.46
N GLU A 565 -34.63 -30.75 -20.55
CA GLU A 565 -34.82 -32.13 -20.97
C GLU A 565 -35.66 -32.92 -19.96
N LYS A 566 -35.40 -32.78 -18.66
CA LYS A 566 -36.19 -33.40 -17.58
C LYS A 566 -37.65 -32.92 -17.60
N LYS A 567 -37.91 -31.65 -17.93
CA LYS A 567 -39.25 -31.11 -18.17
C LYS A 567 -39.89 -31.72 -19.43
N MET A 568 -39.14 -31.85 -20.52
CA MET A 568 -39.61 -32.44 -21.78
C MET A 568 -39.99 -33.92 -21.61
N ARG A 569 -39.16 -34.72 -20.94
CA ARG A 569 -39.45 -36.13 -20.59
C ARG A 569 -40.72 -36.27 -19.75
N ARG A 570 -40.96 -35.36 -18.78
CA ARG A 570 -42.23 -35.31 -18.02
C ARG A 570 -43.44 -35.01 -18.91
N VAL A 571 -43.33 -34.03 -19.82
CA VAL A 571 -44.42 -33.66 -20.75
C VAL A 571 -44.73 -34.81 -21.72
N ALA A 572 -43.72 -35.55 -22.19
CA ALA A 572 -43.93 -36.76 -22.99
C ALA A 572 -44.70 -37.83 -22.19
N ALA A 573 -44.23 -38.19 -21.00
CA ALA A 573 -44.90 -39.18 -20.14
C ALA A 573 -46.32 -38.77 -19.71
N SER A 574 -46.60 -37.46 -19.57
CA SER A 574 -47.97 -36.96 -19.36
C SER A 574 -48.85 -37.15 -20.59
N ARG A 575 -48.34 -36.88 -21.80
CA ARG A 575 -49.07 -37.11 -23.06
C ARG A 575 -49.33 -38.59 -23.31
N GLU A 576 -48.37 -39.46 -23.02
CA GLU A 576 -48.54 -40.92 -23.10
C GLU A 576 -49.65 -41.40 -22.15
N LYS A 577 -49.70 -40.87 -20.92
CA LYS A 577 -50.79 -41.16 -19.97
C LYS A 577 -52.15 -40.64 -20.45
N GLU A 578 -52.22 -39.44 -21.03
CA GLU A 578 -53.46 -38.93 -21.64
C GLU A 578 -53.93 -39.79 -22.82
N VAL A 579 -53.00 -40.28 -23.65
CA VAL A 579 -53.31 -41.18 -24.78
C VAL A 579 -53.81 -42.54 -24.28
N LEU A 580 -53.20 -43.09 -23.22
CA LEU A 580 -53.64 -44.35 -22.61
C LEU A 580 -55.05 -44.22 -22.02
N VAL A 581 -55.32 -43.17 -21.23
CA VAL A 581 -56.65 -42.91 -20.65
C VAL A 581 -57.71 -42.76 -21.75
N LYS A 582 -57.41 -42.06 -22.85
CA LYS A 582 -58.30 -41.91 -24.01
C LYS A 582 -58.56 -43.22 -24.78
N SER A 583 -57.87 -44.32 -24.46
CA SER A 583 -58.08 -45.64 -25.08
C SER A 583 -58.91 -46.62 -24.23
N GLU A 584 -59.03 -46.39 -22.92
CA GLU A 584 -59.80 -47.28 -22.02
C GLU A 584 -61.32 -47.02 -22.06
N ASP A 585 -61.75 -45.77 -22.35
CA ASP A 585 -63.17 -45.42 -22.53
C ASP A 585 -63.84 -46.08 -23.77
N THR A 586 -63.06 -46.74 -24.64
CA THR A 586 -63.54 -47.45 -25.83
C THR A 586 -63.52 -48.98 -25.68
N LYS A 587 -64.25 -49.51 -24.69
CA LYS A 587 -64.63 -50.94 -24.62
C LYS A 587 -66.15 -51.14 -24.61
N PRO A 588 -66.72 -51.96 -25.51
CA PRO A 588 -68.17 -52.14 -25.61
C PRO A 588 -68.73 -52.95 -24.43
N ARG A 589 -69.79 -52.42 -23.83
CA ARG A 589 -70.50 -53.03 -22.70
C ARG A 589 -71.30 -54.26 -23.16
N SER A 590 -70.74 -55.45 -22.97
CA SER A 590 -71.41 -56.71 -23.30
C SER A 590 -72.70 -56.89 -22.50
N LYS A 591 -73.75 -57.38 -23.17
CA LYS A 591 -75.03 -57.76 -22.57
C LYS A 591 -75.21 -59.26 -22.68
N THR A 592 -75.25 -59.96 -21.55
CA THR A 592 -75.80 -61.33 -21.45
C THR A 592 -77.19 -61.27 -20.82
N PRO A 593 -78.13 -62.15 -21.23
CA PRO A 593 -79.53 -62.05 -20.83
C PRO A 593 -79.80 -62.68 -19.47
N ILE A 594 -80.71 -62.08 -18.69
CA ILE A 594 -81.32 -62.71 -17.51
C ILE A 594 -82.73 -63.17 -17.88
N ILE A 595 -83.01 -64.45 -17.67
CA ILE A 595 -84.30 -65.08 -17.95
C ILE A 595 -85.26 -64.82 -16.80
N SER A 596 -86.40 -64.17 -17.08
CA SER A 596 -87.48 -64.01 -16.11
C SER A 596 -88.49 -65.15 -16.23
N ARG A 597 -88.48 -66.10 -15.27
CA ARG A 597 -89.63 -66.96 -14.98
C ARG A 597 -90.39 -66.41 -13.77
N ARG A 598 -91.71 -66.61 -13.77
CA ARG A 598 -92.69 -65.94 -12.90
C ARG A 598 -93.27 -66.92 -11.87
N CYS A 599 -93.18 -66.58 -10.58
CA CYS A 599 -94.07 -66.93 -9.45
C CYS A 599 -93.57 -66.13 -8.23
N MET A 600 -94.38 -65.56 -7.33
CA MET A 600 -95.58 -66.05 -6.60
C MET A 600 -95.26 -67.03 -5.47
N ALA A 601 -94.78 -66.49 -4.34
CA ALA A 601 -95.01 -66.91 -2.95
C ALA A 601 -94.28 -65.91 -2.04
#